data_AF-A0A6N6W098-F1
#
_entry.id   AF-A0A6N6W098-F1
#
_cell.length_a   1.000
_cell.length_b   1.000
_cell.length_c   1.000
_cell.angle_alpha   90.00
_cell.angle_beta   90.00
_cell.angle_gamma   90.00
#
_symmetry.space_group_name_H-M   'P 1'
#
loop_
_entity.id
_entity.type
_entity.pdbx_description
1 polymer ?
#
loop_
_entity_poly.entity_id
_entity_poly.type
_entity_poly.pdbx_seq_one_letter_code
_entity_poly.pdbx_strand_id
1 'polypeptide(L)'
;MHDPIEPLILDLLEWIGPGARPYSEAIEVWRTSCPRLPIWEDAFGRGYLTRTHLPGGVAEVTLSEAGAAYLRESRGMPWAEPPAVRPLT
;
A
#
# COMPACT_ATOMS: atom_id res chain seq x y z
N MET A 1 20.94 -8.23 10.40
CA MET A 1 20.95 -7.94 8.95
C MET A 1 19.56 -7.43 8.65
N HIS A 2 19.41 -6.16 8.29
CA HIS A 2 18.09 -5.57 8.03
C HIS A 2 17.54 -6.18 6.75
N ASP A 3 16.30 -6.64 6.76
CA ASP A 3 15.63 -7.01 5.52
C ASP A 3 15.48 -5.74 4.67
N PRO A 4 16.08 -5.67 3.47
CA PRO A 4 15.97 -4.50 2.60
C PRO A 4 14.54 -4.29 2.07
N ILE A 5 13.65 -5.27 2.23
CA ILE A 5 12.27 -5.22 1.76
C ILE A 5 11.38 -4.46 2.74
N GLU A 6 11.68 -4.48 4.05
CA GLU A 6 10.82 -3.89 5.07
C GLU A 6 10.55 -2.39 4.87
N PRO A 7 11.56 -1.54 4.57
CA PRO A 7 11.30 -0.13 4.26
C PRO A 7 10.41 0.05 3.03
N LEU A 8 10.51 -0.81 2.03
CA LEU A 8 9.70 -0.76 0.80
C LEU A 8 8.26 -1.23 1.05
N ILE A 9 8.05 -2.19 1.95
CA ILE A 9 6.72 -2.55 2.44
C ILE A 9 6.10 -1.33 3.11
N LEU A 10 6.82 -0.64 4.01
CA LEU A 10 6.32 0.56 4.68
C LEU A 10 5.97 1.67 3.68
N ASP A 11 6.83 1.92 2.69
CA ASP A 11 6.57 2.89 1.62
C ASP A 11 5.32 2.50 0.80
N LEU A 12 5.11 1.21 0.52
CA LEU A 12 3.89 0.71 -0.14
C LEU A 12 2.64 0.97 0.72
N LEU A 13 2.67 0.59 2.00
CA LEU A 13 1.53 0.78 2.89
C LEU A 13 1.19 2.26 3.04
N GLU A 14 2.20 3.12 3.16
CA GLU A 14 2.04 4.57 3.23
C GLU A 14 1.45 5.15 1.94
N TRP A 15 1.91 4.67 0.79
CA TRP A 15 1.38 5.07 -0.51
C TRP A 15 -0.09 4.66 -0.69
N ILE A 16 -0.47 3.44 -0.31
CA ILE A 16 -1.87 3.00 -0.32
C ILE A 16 -2.71 3.92 0.58
N GLY A 17 -2.25 4.16 1.81
CA GLY A 17 -2.91 5.03 2.77
C GLY A 17 -4.26 4.46 3.28
N PRO A 18 -5.09 5.27 3.95
CA PRO A 18 -6.34 4.83 4.58
C PRO A 18 -7.47 4.58 3.58
N GLY A 19 -7.31 5.03 2.33
CA GLY A 19 -8.30 4.85 1.27
C GLY A 19 -8.11 3.55 0.50
N ALA A 20 -9.11 3.22 -0.32
CA ALA A 20 -8.98 2.19 -1.34
C ALA A 20 -8.27 2.76 -2.57
N ARG A 21 -7.39 1.96 -3.18
CA ARG A 21 -6.77 2.28 -4.47
C ARG A 21 -7.08 1.20 -5.51
N PRO A 22 -7.25 1.54 -6.79
CA PRO A 22 -7.39 0.56 -7.84
C PRO A 22 -6.17 -0.37 -7.90
N TYR A 23 -6.41 -1.69 -7.94
CA TYR A 23 -5.35 -2.69 -8.02
C TYR A 23 -4.48 -2.51 -9.28
N SER A 24 -5.08 -2.07 -10.40
CA SER A 24 -4.36 -1.81 -11.64
C SER A 24 -3.34 -0.69 -11.49
N GLU A 25 -3.73 0.44 -10.89
CA GLU A 25 -2.83 1.58 -10.62
C GLU A 25 -1.71 1.17 -9.67
N ALA A 26 -2.08 0.48 -8.59
CA ALA A 26 -1.15 -0.08 -7.62
C ALA A 26 -0.08 -0.96 -8.27
N ILE A 27 -0.48 -1.90 -9.13
CA ILE A 27 0.46 -2.78 -9.84
C ILE A 27 1.32 -1.99 -10.83
N GLU A 28 0.75 -1.05 -11.59
CA GLU A 28 1.52 -0.25 -12.55
C GLU A 28 2.63 0.56 -11.89
N VAL A 29 2.31 1.27 -10.80
CA VAL A 29 3.28 2.09 -10.05
C VAL A 29 4.40 1.22 -9.50
N TRP A 30 4.05 0.19 -8.73
CA TRP A 30 5.02 -0.56 -7.93
C TRP A 30 5.77 -1.65 -8.70
N ARG A 31 5.23 -2.14 -9.83
CA ARG A 31 5.95 -3.05 -10.73
C ARG A 31 7.21 -2.41 -11.32
N THR A 32 7.22 -1.09 -11.50
CA THR A 32 8.39 -0.37 -12.05
C THR A 32 9.44 -0.06 -10.98
N SER A 33 9.03 0.02 -9.72
CA SER A 33 9.92 0.34 -8.59
C SER A 33 10.79 -0.84 -8.16
N CYS A 34 10.37 -2.08 -8.40
CA CYS A 34 11.18 -3.26 -8.10
C CYS A 34 10.93 -4.37 -9.14
N PRO A 35 11.96 -4.84 -9.88
CA PRO A 35 11.80 -5.92 -10.87
C PRO A 35 11.49 -7.27 -10.22
N ARG A 36 11.80 -7.40 -8.93
CA ARG A 36 11.27 -8.47 -8.09
C ARG A 36 9.96 -7.93 -7.52
N LEU A 37 8.89 -8.70 -7.58
CA LEU A 37 7.59 -8.37 -6.98
C LEU A 37 7.41 -8.78 -5.50
N PRO A 38 8.44 -9.11 -4.68
CA PRO A 38 8.21 -9.67 -3.36
C PRO A 38 7.57 -8.66 -2.42
N ILE A 39 7.68 -7.35 -2.66
CA ILE A 39 7.03 -6.35 -1.81
C ILE A 39 5.50 -6.54 -1.76
N TRP A 40 4.87 -6.79 -2.92
CA TRP A 40 3.43 -7.06 -3.00
C TRP A 40 3.07 -8.40 -2.37
N GLU A 41 3.84 -9.44 -2.71
CA GLU A 41 3.62 -10.81 -2.22
C GLU A 41 3.82 -10.88 -0.70
N ASP A 42 4.82 -10.19 -0.16
CA ASP A 42 5.11 -10.10 1.26
C ASP A 42 4.04 -9.27 1.98
N ALA A 43 3.62 -8.13 1.43
CA ALA A 43 2.56 -7.32 2.04
C ALA A 43 1.22 -8.08 2.10
N PHE A 44 0.85 -8.80 1.04
CA PHE A 44 -0.33 -9.67 1.05
C PHE A 44 -0.12 -10.90 1.94
N GLY A 45 1.05 -11.54 1.88
CA GLY A 45 1.38 -12.74 2.66
C GLY A 45 1.44 -12.49 4.16
N ARG A 46 1.85 -11.28 4.57
CA ARG A 46 1.80 -10.80 5.96
C ARG A 46 0.42 -10.29 6.38
N GLY A 47 -0.54 -10.24 5.46
CA GLY A 47 -1.91 -9.82 5.72
C GLY A 47 -2.06 -8.31 5.95
N TYR A 48 -1.13 -7.49 5.44
CA TYR A 48 -1.20 -6.03 5.57
C TYR A 48 -2.13 -5.37 4.57
N LEU A 49 -2.42 -6.07 3.47
CA LEU A 49 -3.29 -5.60 2.39
C LEU A 49 -4.50 -6.51 2.23
N THR A 50 -5.63 -5.88 1.94
CA THR A 50 -6.86 -6.56 1.55
C THR A 50 -7.18 -6.20 0.11
N ARG A 51 -7.57 -7.19 -0.71
CA ARG A 51 -8.07 -6.97 -2.06
C ARG A 51 -9.56 -7.30 -2.11
N THR A 52 -10.36 -6.34 -2.55
CA THR A 52 -11.80 -6.49 -2.76
C THR A 52 -12.15 -6.26 -4.23
N HIS A 53 -13.25 -6.85 -4.69
CA HIS A 53 -13.78 -6.55 -6.03
C HIS A 53 -15.06 -5.74 -5.85
N LEU A 54 -15.07 -4.52 -6.39
CA LEU A 54 -16.27 -3.70 -6.43
C LEU A 54 -17.27 -4.22 -7.45
N PRO A 55 -18.56 -3.86 -7.30
CA PRO A 55 -19.56 -4.08 -8.35
C PRO A 55 -19.07 -3.46 -9.67
N GLY A 56 -19.01 -4.25 -10.74
CA GLY A 56 -18.40 -3.84 -12.02
C GLY A 56 -17.00 -4.42 -12.26
N GLY A 57 -16.46 -5.22 -11.32
CA GLY A 57 -15.26 -6.04 -11.55
C GLY A 57 -13.93 -5.31 -11.33
N VAL A 58 -13.96 -4.04 -10.93
CA VAL A 58 -12.75 -3.30 -10.56
C VAL A 58 -12.25 -3.83 -9.22
N ALA A 59 -11.00 -4.31 -9.20
CA ALA A 59 -10.34 -4.71 -7.98
C ALA A 59 -9.74 -3.49 -7.29
N GLU A 60 -9.96 -3.38 -5.98
CA GLU A 60 -9.35 -2.37 -5.12
C GLU A 60 -8.47 -3.03 -4.06
N VAL A 61 -7.48 -2.27 -3.60
CA VAL A 61 -6.58 -2.64 -2.51
C VAL A 61 -6.74 -1.62 -1.40
N THR A 62 -6.84 -2.11 -0.16
CA THR A 62 -6.88 -1.31 1.06
C THR A 62 -5.85 -1.84 2.05
N LEU A 63 -5.48 -1.00 3.02
CA LEU A 63 -4.80 -1.47 4.22
C LEU A 63 -5.76 -2.32 5.06
N SER A 64 -5.27 -3.44 5.57
CA SER A 64 -5.92 -4.14 6.67
C SER A 64 -5.66 -3.41 7.99
N GLU A 65 -6.38 -3.80 9.05
CA GLU A 65 -6.09 -3.31 10.41
C GLU A 65 -4.65 -3.60 10.83
N ALA A 66 -4.12 -4.78 10.48
CA ALA A 66 -2.75 -5.18 10.77
C ALA A 66 -1.74 -4.31 10.01
N GLY A 67 -1.99 -4.04 8.72
CA GLY A 67 -1.13 -3.16 7.91
C GLY A 67 -1.10 -1.73 8.45
N ALA A 68 -2.26 -1.18 8.81
CA ALA A 68 -2.37 0.16 9.39
C ALA A 68 -1.69 0.26 10.76
N ALA A 69 -1.81 -0.79 11.61
CA ALA A 69 -1.11 -0.85 12.89
C ALA A 69 0.42 -0.93 12.70
N TYR A 70 0.88 -1.80 11.80
CA TYR A 70 2.29 -1.98 11.49
C TYR A 70 2.94 -0.69 10.97
N LEU A 71 2.26 0.01 10.05
CA LEU A 71 2.73 1.30 9.53
C LEU A 71 2.85 2.35 10.65
N ARG A 72 1.86 2.43 11.54
CA ARG A 72 1.83 3.39 12.65
C ARG A 72 2.97 3.14 13.65
N GLU A 73 3.18 1.88 14.02
CA GLU A 73 4.25 1.49 14.94
C GLU A 73 5.64 1.78 14.35
N SER A 74 5.81 1.48 13.06
CA SER A 74 7.12 1.60 12.40
C SER A 74 7.51 3.03 12.04
N ARG A 75 6.54 3.89 11.66
CA ARG A 75 6.80 5.29 11.27
C ARG A 75 6.64 6.28 12.42
N GLY A 76 6.01 5.89 13.53
CA GLY A 76 5.76 6.78 14.67
C GLY A 76 4.86 7.99 14.36
N MET A 77 4.13 7.98 13.23
CA MET A 77 3.30 9.11 12.81
C MET A 77 1.89 9.06 13.43
N PRO A 78 1.39 10.13 14.07
CA PRO A 78 -0.04 10.41 14.08
C PRO A 78 -0.41 10.86 12.65
N TRP A 79 -1.07 9.98 11.89
CA TRP A 79 -1.49 10.21 10.50
C TRP A 79 -2.10 11.62 10.31
N ALA A 80 -1.45 12.46 9.50
CA ALA A 80 -2.04 13.65 8.92
C ALA A 80 -2.74 13.26 7.61
N GLU A 81 -3.93 13.80 7.38
CA GLU A 81 -4.74 13.57 6.18
C GLU A 81 -3.89 13.59 4.88
N PRO A 82 -4.16 12.71 3.91
CA PRO A 82 -3.39 12.71 2.66
C PRO A 82 -3.55 14.08 1.98
N PRO A 83 -2.49 14.67 1.40
CA PRO A 83 -2.62 15.94 0.72
C PRO A 83 -3.64 15.79 -0.39
N ALA A 84 -4.67 16.64 -0.37
CA ALA A 84 -5.67 16.69 -1.43
C ALA A 84 -4.96 16.75 -2.79
N VAL A 85 -5.16 15.71 -3.60
CA VAL A 85 -4.71 15.68 -4.99
C VAL A 85 -5.31 16.90 -5.68
N ARG A 86 -4.48 17.92 -5.93
CA ARG A 86 -4.89 19.08 -6.72
C ARG A 86 -4.92 18.64 -8.18
N PRO A 87 -6.04 18.83 -8.91
CA PRO A 87 -6.04 18.59 -10.35
C PRO A 87 -5.06 19.56 -11.02
N LEU A 88 -4.25 19.03 -11.93
CA LEU A 88 -3.37 19.83 -12.79
C LEU A 88 -4.27 20.67 -13.71
N THR A 89 -4.25 22.00 -13.53
CA THR A 89 -4.72 22.98 -14.52
C THR A 89 -3.65 23.18 -15.58
#